data_AF-A0A919ZWQ4-F1
#
_entry.id   AF-A0A919ZWQ4-F1
#
_cell.length_a   1.000
_cell.length_b   1.000
_cell.length_c   1.000
_cell.angle_alpha   90.00
_cell.angle_beta   90.00
_cell.angle_gamma   90.00
#
_symmetry.space_group_name_H-M   'P 1'
#
loop_
_entity.id
_entity.type
_entity.pdbx_description
1 polymer ?
#
loop_
_entity_poly.entity_id
_entity_poly.type
_entity_poly.pdbx_seq_one_letter_code
_entity_poly.pdbx_strand_id
1 'polypeptide(L)' 'MVDGMPANGAMPSGTVAGVIDDLPTCENLINSMISQYNSKIKQMELENAN' A
#
# COMPACT_ATOMS: atom_id res chain seq x y z
N MET A 1 -4.43 -17.50 -9.97
CA MET A 1 -5.86 -17.21 -9.72
C MET A 1 -6.40 -16.41 -10.89
N VAL A 2 -6.70 -17.08 -12.02
CA VAL A 2 -7.20 -16.42 -13.23
C VAL A 2 -8.73 -16.34 -13.20
N ASP A 3 -9.36 -17.40 -12.71
CA ASP A 3 -10.83 -17.54 -12.69
C ASP A 3 -11.51 -16.94 -11.44
N GLY A 4 -10.75 -16.32 -10.55
CA GLY A 4 -11.31 -15.68 -9.35
C GLY A 4 -12.05 -16.64 -8.41
N MET A 5 -11.60 -17.90 -8.31
CA MET A 5 -12.17 -18.91 -7.40
C MET A 5 -11.22 -19.22 -6.23
N PRO A 6 -11.18 -18.41 -5.15
CA PRO A 6 -10.27 -18.62 -4.02
C PRO A 6 -10.42 -19.97 -3.32
N ALA A 7 -11.63 -20.54 -3.28
CA ALA A 7 -11.90 -21.84 -2.64
C ALA A 7 -11.40 -23.05 -3.45
N ASN A 8 -11.22 -22.87 -4.77
CA ASN A 8 -10.87 -23.94 -5.71
C ASN A 8 -9.45 -23.76 -6.29
N GLY A 9 -8.58 -23.05 -5.58
CA GLY A 9 -7.20 -22.80 -6.01
C GLY A 9 -6.35 -22.17 -4.91
N ALA A 10 -5.08 -21.90 -5.22
CA ALA A 10 -4.19 -21.17 -4.33
C ALA A 10 -4.29 -19.66 -4.61
N MET A 11 -4.55 -18.87 -3.57
CA MET A 11 -4.40 -17.41 -3.58
C MET A 11 -3.07 -17.04 -2.93
N PRO A 12 -1.99 -16.81 -3.71
CA PRO A 12 -0.73 -16.35 -3.14
C PRO A 12 -0.90 -14.92 -2.65
N SER A 13 -0.89 -14.73 -1.34
CA SER A 13 -1.05 -13.41 -0.72
C SER A 13 -0.09 -13.24 0.45
N GLY A 14 0.41 -12.03 0.63
CA GLY A 14 1.18 -11.63 1.80
C GLY A 14 0.29 -11.09 2.92
N THR A 15 0.87 -10.86 4.09
CA THR A 15 0.19 -10.28 5.26
C THR A 15 -0.39 -8.89 4.98
N VAL A 16 0.26 -8.11 4.11
CA VAL A 16 -0.15 -6.76 3.71
C VAL A 16 -1.54 -6.74 3.05
N ALA A 17 -2.00 -7.84 2.46
CA ALA A 17 -3.33 -7.87 1.85
C ALA A 17 -4.47 -7.62 2.85
N GLY A 18 -4.25 -7.89 4.15
CA GLY A 18 -5.26 -7.62 5.18
C GLY A 18 -5.48 -6.13 5.50
N VAL A 19 -4.61 -5.24 5.00
CA VAL A 19 -4.72 -3.79 5.20
C VAL A 19 -5.03 -3.02 3.91
N ILE A 20 -5.15 -3.72 2.77
CA ILE A 20 -5.53 -3.09 1.49
C ILE A 20 -7.06 -3.11 1.41
N ASP A 21 -7.66 -1.94 1.37
CA ASP A 21 -9.12 -1.74 1.32
C ASP A 21 -9.60 -1.00 0.06
N ASP A 22 -8.68 -0.64 -0.84
CA ASP A 22 -8.95 0.08 -2.08
C ASP A 22 -8.39 -0.64 -3.33
N LEU A 23 -8.75 -0.12 -4.50
CA LEU A 23 -8.28 -0.61 -5.80
C LEU A 23 -7.88 0.56 -6.72
N PRO A 24 -6.75 1.23 -6.44
CA PRO A 24 -6.29 2.37 -7.22
C PRO A 24 -5.69 1.95 -8.56
N THR A 25 -5.55 2.91 -9.48
CA THR A 25 -4.65 2.76 -10.63
C THR A 25 -3.20 2.69 -10.15
N CYS A 26 -2.32 2.04 -10.91
CA CYS A 26 -0.89 1.99 -10.57
C CYS A 26 -0.29 3.39 -10.40
N GLU A 27 -0.69 4.34 -11.25
CA GLU A 27 -0.26 5.74 -11.15
C GLU A 27 -0.67 6.37 -9.81
N ASN A 28 -1.95 6.24 -9.43
CA ASN A 28 -2.45 6.81 -8.18
C ASN A 28 -1.80 6.16 -6.96
N LEU A 29 -1.57 4.84 -7.00
CA LEU A 29 -0.90 4.10 -5.94
C LEU A 29 0.52 4.63 -5.71
N ILE A 30 1.32 4.73 -6.78
CA ILE A 30 2.70 5.21 -6.70
C ILE A 30 2.76 6.65 -6.21
N ASN A 31 1.92 7.53 -6.77
CA ASN A 31 1.87 8.94 -6.38
C ASN A 31 1.48 9.10 -4.89
N SER A 32 0.52 8.30 -4.42
CA SER A 32 0.13 8.27 -3.01
C SER A 32 1.28 7.82 -2.10
N MET A 33 1.97 6.73 -2.44
CA MET A 33 3.10 6.22 -1.66
C MET A 33 4.22 7.26 -1.51
N ILE A 34 4.62 7.92 -2.61
CA ILE A 34 5.67 8.94 -2.59
C ILE A 34 5.24 10.17 -1.80
N SER A 35 3.98 10.62 -1.97
CA SER A 35 3.43 11.74 -1.20
C SER A 35 3.42 11.47 0.30
N GLN A 36 2.95 10.28 0.71
CA GLN A 36 2.92 9.84 2.11
C GLN A 36 4.33 9.75 2.69
N TYR A 37 5.28 9.16 1.96
CA TYR A 37 6.68 9.06 2.37
C TYR A 37 7.28 10.45 2.63
N ASN A 38 7.16 11.37 1.67
CA ASN A 38 7.71 12.72 1.79
C ASN A 38 7.10 13.49 2.96
N SER A 39 5.78 13.35 3.17
CA SER A 39 5.09 13.97 4.29
C SER A 39 5.60 13.43 5.62
N LYS A 40 5.82 12.12 5.72
CA LYS A 40 6.29 11.47 6.95
C LYS A 40 7.74 11.82 7.27
N ILE A 41 8.63 11.86 6.28
CA ILE A 41 10.03 12.26 6.48
C ILE A 41 10.12 13.70 6.97
N LYS A 42 9.40 14.64 6.33
CA LYS A 42 9.36 16.04 6.77
C LYS A 42 8.86 16.17 8.21
N GLN A 43 7.83 15.39 8.59
CA GLN A 43 7.33 15.38 9.97
C GLN A 43 8.43 14.95 10.94
N MET A 44 9.13 13.85 10.65
CA MET A 44 10.19 13.33 11.54
C MET A 44 11.39 14.29 11.62
N GLU A 45 11.75 14.98 10.53
CA GLU A 45 12.80 16.01 10.54
C GLU A 45 12.42 17.20 11.44
N LEU A 46 11.16 17.65 11.40
CA LEU A 46 10.65 18.71 12.27
C LEU A 46 10.59 18.28 13.74
N GLU A 47 10.19 17.04 14.01
CA GLU A 47 10.16 16.48 15.37
C GLU A 47 11.58 16.36 15.96
N ASN A 48 12.59 16.04 15.15
CA ASN A 48 13.99 15.95 15.59
C ASN A 48 14.69 17.31 15.74
N ALA A 49 14.11 18.40 15.22
CA ALA A 49 14.66 19.75 15.30
C ALA A 49 14.15 20.55 16.51
N ASN A 50 13.19 20.00 17.26
CA ASN A 50 12.64 20.56 18.50
C ASN A 50 13.12 19.78 19.73
#